data_AF-A0A2S2P1D5-F1
#
_entry.id   AF-A0A2S2P1D5-F1
#
_cell.length_a   1.000
_cell.length_b   1.000
_cell.length_c   1.000
_cell.angle_alpha   90.00
_cell.angle_beta   90.00
_cell.angle_gamma   90.00
#
_symmetry.space_group_name_H-M   'P 1'
#
loop_
_entity.id
_entity.type
_entity.pdbx_description
1 polymer ?
#
loop_
_entity_poly.entity_id
_entity_poly.type
_entity_poly.pdbx_seq_one_letter_code
_entity_poly.pdbx_strand_id
1 'polypeptide(L)'
;EEARVIAQTVQTNALSVFINGVNFSIRTLLKARNIATLESAITLAIEEEKTVFGWQKPKFQNKNSSKNNKMNIKCNRCSKMGHYANECRSNSSVPNNANFRNPTNNRESKPI
;
A
#
# COMPACT_ATOMS: atom_id res chain seq x y z
N GLU A 1 51.87 14.15 -8.08
CA GLU A 1 51.10 12.88 -8.06
C GLU A 1 50.21 12.77 -6.84
N GLU A 2 50.74 13.02 -5.63
CA GLU A 2 50.00 12.91 -4.36
C GLU A 2 48.68 13.69 -4.31
N ALA A 3 48.66 14.94 -4.76
CA ALA A 3 47.44 15.77 -4.78
C ALA A 3 46.29 15.17 -5.61
N ARG A 4 46.61 14.46 -6.72
CA ARG A 4 45.61 13.83 -7.58
C ARG A 4 44.97 12.63 -6.89
N VAL A 5 45.80 11.81 -6.22
CA VAL A 5 45.35 10.64 -5.47
C VAL A 5 44.46 11.04 -4.30
N ILE A 6 44.84 12.10 -3.57
CA ILE A 6 44.04 12.66 -2.48
C ILE A 6 42.68 13.13 -3.02
N ALA A 7 42.66 13.89 -4.11
CA ALA A 7 41.42 14.38 -4.71
C ALA A 7 40.48 13.24 -5.13
N GLN A 8 41.01 12.21 -5.80
CA GLN A 8 40.23 11.03 -6.20
C GLN A 8 39.67 10.26 -4.99
N THR A 9 40.46 10.14 -3.92
CA THR A 9 40.03 9.48 -2.69
C THR A 9 38.89 10.26 -2.03
N VAL A 10 39.02 11.58 -1.93
CA VAL A 10 37.97 12.46 -1.39
C VAL A 10 36.68 12.36 -2.20
N GLN A 11 36.77 12.36 -3.54
CA GLN A 11 35.61 12.20 -4.42
C GLN A 11 34.92 10.85 -4.22
N THR A 12 35.70 9.77 -4.12
CA THR A 12 35.18 8.40 -3.90
C THR A 12 34.48 8.30 -2.55
N ASN A 13 35.10 8.85 -1.50
CA ASN A 13 34.53 8.87 -0.15
C ASN A 13 33.25 9.71 -0.12
N ALA A 14 33.24 10.87 -0.77
CA ALA A 14 32.06 11.74 -0.85
C ALA A 14 30.88 11.04 -1.54
N LEU A 15 31.13 10.34 -2.65
CA LEU A 15 30.11 9.56 -3.35
C LEU A 15 29.53 8.45 -2.46
N SER A 16 30.39 7.70 -1.75
CA SER A 16 29.96 6.65 -0.84
C SER A 16 29.12 7.19 0.33
N VAL A 17 29.57 8.27 0.97
CA VAL A 17 28.83 8.91 2.06
C VAL A 17 27.47 9.42 1.56
N PHE A 18 27.42 10.03 0.38
CA PHE A 18 26.18 10.50 -0.23
C PHE A 18 25.20 9.35 -0.49
N ILE A 19 25.61 8.30 -1.22
CA ILE A 19 24.75 7.14 -1.54
C ILE A 19 24.21 6.49 -0.27
N ASN A 20 25.01 6.43 0.80
CA ASN A 20 24.59 5.82 2.06
C ASN A 20 23.71 6.74 2.93
N GLY A 21 23.83 8.06 2.78
CA GLY A 21 23.10 9.06 3.57
C GLY A 21 21.72 9.44 3.02
N VAL A 22 21.43 9.17 1.75
CA VAL A 22 20.11 9.44 1.15
C VAL A 22 19.05 8.42 1.58
N ASN A 23 17.77 8.75 1.37
CA ASN A 23 16.62 7.87 1.65
C ASN A 23 16.77 6.49 0.98
N PHE A 24 16.27 5.43 1.61
CA PHE A 24 16.36 4.05 1.11
C PHE A 24 15.90 3.88 -0.34
N SER A 25 14.78 4.51 -0.73
CA SER A 25 14.25 4.42 -2.10
C SER A 25 15.23 5.01 -3.11
N ILE A 26 15.76 6.20 -2.82
CA ILE A 26 16.75 6.89 -3.65
C ILE A 26 18.05 6.10 -3.66
N ARG A 27 18.55 5.65 -2.51
CA ARG A 27 19.75 4.80 -2.38
C ARG A 27 19.66 3.54 -3.25
N THR A 28 18.50 2.88 -3.26
CA THR A 28 18.26 1.69 -4.07
C THR A 28 18.36 2.02 -5.56
N LEU A 29 17.75 3.14 -5.98
CA LEU A 29 17.82 3.62 -7.37
C LEU A 29 19.24 3.98 -7.79
N LEU A 30 19.99 4.74 -6.96
CA LEU A 30 21.37 5.14 -7.25
C LEU A 30 22.29 3.92 -7.39
N LYS A 31 22.13 2.91 -6.52
CA LYS A 31 22.89 1.65 -6.59
C LYS A 31 22.55 0.84 -7.84
N ALA A 32 21.27 0.75 -8.21
CA ALA A 32 20.83 0.04 -9.40
C ALA A 32 21.39 0.65 -10.70
N ARG A 33 21.53 1.99 -10.74
CA ARG A 33 22.09 2.72 -11.89
C ARG A 33 23.62 2.76 -11.97
N ASN A 34 24.33 2.18 -10.99
CA ASN A 34 25.79 2.13 -10.94
C ASN A 34 26.46 3.51 -11.17
N ILE A 35 26.06 4.52 -10.40
CA ILE A 35 26.54 5.88 -10.61
C ILE A 35 28.01 6.01 -10.23
N ALA A 36 28.81 6.58 -11.14
CA ALA A 36 30.26 6.74 -10.99
C ALA A 36 30.71 8.10 -10.46
N THR A 37 29.86 9.13 -10.51
CA THR A 37 30.22 10.50 -10.12
C THR A 37 29.25 11.08 -9.09
N LEU A 38 29.78 11.90 -8.18
CA LEU A 38 28.99 12.58 -7.17
C LEU A 38 27.92 13.50 -7.78
N GLU A 39 28.29 14.25 -8.82
CA GLU A 39 27.39 15.16 -9.51
C GLU A 39 26.17 14.44 -10.12
N SER A 40 26.40 13.32 -10.81
CA SER A 40 25.32 12.51 -11.37
C SER A 40 24.40 11.96 -10.29
N ALA A 41 24.97 11.55 -9.15
CA ALA A 41 24.20 11.05 -8.01
C ALA A 41 23.30 12.15 -7.41
N ILE A 42 23.81 13.37 -7.30
CA ILE A 42 23.05 14.52 -6.78
C ILE A 42 21.90 14.87 -7.73
N THR A 43 22.18 15.02 -9.02
CA THR A 43 21.14 15.38 -10.02
C THR A 43 20.02 14.34 -10.05
N LEU A 44 20.36 13.05 -10.04
CA LEU A 44 19.38 11.97 -10.03
C LEU A 44 18.59 11.89 -8.72
N ALA A 45 19.22 12.14 -7.58
CA ALA A 45 18.52 12.20 -6.30
C ALA A 45 17.49 13.36 -6.29
N ILE A 46 17.86 14.54 -6.78
CA ILE A 46 16.96 15.71 -6.86
C ILE A 46 15.78 15.43 -7.81
N GLU A 47 16.05 14.80 -8.96
CA GLU A 47 15.01 14.44 -9.91
C GLU A 47 14.05 13.41 -9.31
N GLU A 48 14.57 12.37 -8.66
CA GLU A 48 13.77 11.30 -8.07
C GLU A 48 12.99 11.75 -6.83
N GLU A 49 13.52 12.69 -6.03
CA GLU A 49 12.74 13.28 -4.94
C GLU A 49 11.45 13.92 -5.46
N LYS A 50 11.51 14.63 -6.59
CA LYS A 50 10.33 15.25 -7.21
C LYS A 50 9.30 14.22 -7.69
N THR A 51 9.74 13.04 -8.15
CA THR A 51 8.85 11.99 -8.67
C THR A 51 8.25 11.14 -7.55
N VAL A 52 9.02 10.83 -6.50
CA VAL A 52 8.58 9.99 -5.37
C VAL A 52 7.43 10.63 -4.58
N PHE A 53 7.39 11.96 -4.46
CA PHE A 53 6.23 12.67 -3.89
C PHE A 53 4.94 12.56 -4.74
N GLY A 54 5.05 12.17 -6.01
CA GLY A 54 3.90 11.95 -6.91
C GLY A 54 3.33 10.53 -6.87
N TRP A 55 4.10 9.53 -6.44
CA TRP A 55 3.76 8.11 -6.54
C TRP A 55 3.37 7.44 -5.21
N GLN A 56 3.44 8.16 -4.09
CA GLN A 56 2.96 7.70 -2.79
C GLN A 56 1.65 8.37 -2.39
N LYS A 57 0.62 8.22 -3.22
CA LYS A 57 -0.72 8.04 -2.66
C LYS A 57 -1.19 6.67 -3.10
N PRO A 58 -0.84 5.58 -2.36
CA PRO A 58 -1.75 4.45 -2.36
C PRO A 58 -3.09 5.05 -1.97
N LYS A 59 -4.02 5.14 -2.93
CA LYS A 59 -5.41 5.42 -2.61
C LYS A 59 -5.82 4.23 -1.76
N PHE A 60 -5.67 4.35 -0.44
CA PHE A 60 -6.54 3.66 0.49
C PHE A 60 -7.92 4.16 0.12
N GLN A 61 -8.53 3.52 -0.88
CA GLN A 61 -9.92 3.67 -1.17
C GLN A 61 -10.59 3.33 0.14
N ASN A 62 -11.13 4.35 0.79
CA ASN A 62 -11.88 4.21 2.00
C ASN A 62 -13.08 3.32 1.63
N LYS A 63 -12.94 2.00 1.86
CA LYS A 63 -13.94 0.96 1.53
C LYS A 63 -15.25 1.16 2.31
N ASN A 64 -15.38 2.23 3.08
CA ASN A 64 -16.60 2.59 3.80
C ASN A 64 -17.76 2.94 2.85
N SER A 65 -17.52 3.32 1.59
CA SER A 65 -18.60 3.54 0.61
C SER A 65 -19.29 2.25 0.16
N SER A 66 -18.66 1.08 0.29
CA SER A 66 -19.27 -0.21 -0.09
C SER A 66 -20.30 -0.70 0.93
N LYS A 67 -20.20 -0.25 2.20
CA LYS A 67 -21.08 -0.71 3.28
C LYS A 67 -22.52 -0.21 3.10
N ASN A 68 -22.69 1.01 2.61
CA ASN A 68 -24.00 1.63 2.41
C ASN A 68 -24.74 1.01 1.20
N ASN A 69 -24.03 0.65 0.13
CA ASN A 69 -24.64 0.03 -1.05
C ASN A 69 -25.05 -1.44 -0.82
N LYS A 70 -24.42 -2.15 0.12
CA LYS A 70 -24.82 -3.53 0.47
C LYS A 70 -26.14 -3.59 1.24
N MET A 71 -26.59 -2.52 1.91
CA MET A 71 -27.85 -2.56 2.68
C MET A 71 -29.09 -2.68 1.79
N ASN A 72 -29.05 -2.14 0.57
CA ASN A 72 -30.18 -2.17 -0.36
C ASN A 72 -30.18 -3.37 -1.31
N ILE A 73 -29.19 -4.26 -1.23
CA ILE A 73 -29.14 -5.41 -2.14
C ILE A 73 -30.02 -6.55 -1.65
N LYS A 74 -30.90 -7.05 -2.52
CA LYS A 74 -31.73 -8.25 -2.28
C LYS A 74 -31.03 -9.49 -2.84
N CYS A 75 -30.89 -10.53 -2.03
CA CYS A 75 -30.32 -11.80 -2.46
C CYS A 75 -31.29 -12.61 -3.32
N ASN A 76 -30.89 -13.00 -4.53
CA ASN A 76 -31.72 -13.80 -5.44
C ASN A 76 -31.92 -15.27 -5.00
N ARG A 77 -31.18 -15.75 -3.99
CA ARG A 77 -31.33 -17.13 -3.47
C ARG A 77 -32.33 -17.21 -2.32
N CYS A 78 -32.29 -16.27 -1.38
CA CYS A 78 -33.08 -16.32 -0.14
C CYS A 78 -34.02 -15.14 0.05
N SER A 79 -34.02 -14.20 -0.90
CA SER A 79 -34.81 -12.96 -0.86
C SER A 79 -34.53 -12.03 0.32
N LYS A 80 -33.52 -12.30 1.16
CA LYS A 80 -33.10 -11.41 2.26
C LYS A 80 -32.14 -10.33 1.76
N MET A 81 -32.10 -9.19 2.46
CA MET A 81 -31.26 -8.06 2.10
C MET A 81 -29.84 -8.16 2.71
N GLY A 82 -28.92 -7.28 2.29
CA GLY A 82 -27.62 -7.11 2.96
C GLY A 82 -26.47 -7.94 2.39
N HIS A 83 -26.71 -8.81 1.40
CA HIS A 83 -25.70 -9.69 0.82
C HIS A 83 -26.03 -10.13 -0.61
N TYR A 84 -25.00 -10.48 -1.38
CA TYR A 84 -25.13 -11.03 -2.73
C TYR A 84 -25.44 -12.54 -2.69
N ALA A 85 -25.96 -13.12 -3.79
CA ALA A 85 -26.27 -14.54 -3.87
C ALA A 85 -25.07 -15.48 -3.59
N ASN A 86 -23.85 -15.06 -3.94
CA ASN A 86 -22.61 -15.79 -3.65
C ASN A 86 -22.22 -15.79 -2.15
N GLU A 87 -22.68 -14.80 -1.38
CA GLU A 87 -22.47 -14.66 0.07
C GLU A 87 -23.62 -15.30 0.89
N CYS A 88 -24.59 -15.93 0.22
CA CYS A 88 -25.81 -16.44 0.85
C CYS A 88 -25.57 -17.72 1.68
N ARG A 89 -25.87 -17.66 2.98
CA ARG A 89 -25.70 -18.76 3.96
C ARG A 89 -26.91 -19.68 4.11
N SER A 90 -28.01 -19.40 3.43
CA SER A 90 -29.27 -20.16 3.60
C SER A 90 -29.30 -21.48 2.84
N ASN A 91 -28.34 -21.72 1.95
CA ASN A 91 -28.17 -23.01 1.28
C ASN A 91 -26.79 -23.54 1.62
N SER A 92 -26.68 -24.18 2.77
CA SER A 92 -25.47 -24.91 3.16
C SER A 92 -25.87 -26.30 3.60
N SER A 93 -26.00 -27.19 2.61
CA SER A 93 -25.76 -28.63 2.78
C SER A 93 -24.24 -28.90 2.95
N VAL A 94 -23.55 -28.09 3.76
CA VAL A 94 -22.12 -28.22 4.09
C VAL A 94 -21.93 -27.80 5.56
N PRO A 95 -21.23 -28.60 6.39
CA PRO A 95 -21.26 -28.44 7.84
C PRO A 95 -20.51 -27.18 8.31
N ASN A 96 -21.14 -26.54 9.29
CA ASN A 96 -20.62 -25.53 10.21
C ASN A 96 -19.09 -25.43 10.29
N ASN A 97 -18.49 -24.44 9.63
CA ASN A 97 -17.30 -23.78 10.15
C ASN A 97 -17.76 -22.55 10.94
N ALA A 98 -17.90 -22.75 12.25
CA ALA A 98 -18.38 -21.79 13.23
C ALA A 98 -17.36 -20.68 13.54
N ASN A 99 -16.91 -19.91 12.54
CA ASN A 99 -15.96 -18.80 12.76
C ASN A 99 -16.33 -17.46 12.13
N PHE A 100 -17.60 -17.23 11.73
CA PHE A 100 -18.03 -15.92 11.22
C PHE A 100 -19.28 -15.36 11.87
N ARG A 101 -19.04 -14.75 13.04
CA ARG A 101 -19.62 -13.49 13.54
C ARG A 101 -21.14 -13.43 13.73
N ASN A 102 -21.49 -13.40 15.02
CA ASN A 102 -22.60 -12.77 15.74
C ASN A 102 -23.78 -12.20 14.90
N PRO A 103 -25.00 -12.72 15.07
CA PRO A 103 -26.22 -12.05 14.63
C PRO A 103 -26.61 -11.00 15.67
N THR A 104 -26.34 -9.71 15.43
CA THR A 104 -27.03 -8.64 16.18
C THR A 104 -28.44 -8.49 15.63
N ASN A 105 -29.28 -9.50 15.84
CA ASN A 105 -30.72 -9.43 15.62
C ASN A 105 -31.41 -9.91 16.90
N ASN A 106 -31.54 -9.02 17.89
CA ASN A 106 -32.48 -9.26 18.98
C ASN A 106 -33.43 -8.06 19.07
N ARG A 107 -34.61 -8.26 18.50
CA ARG A 107 -35.93 -7.83 18.97
C ARG A 107 -36.03 -6.45 19.64
N GLU A 108 -36.32 -5.42 18.83
CA GLU A 108 -37.23 -4.35 19.28
C GLU A 108 -38.49 -4.41 18.40
N SER A 109 -39.36 -5.37 18.70
CA SER A 109 -40.73 -5.41 18.21
C SER A 109 -41.58 -5.98 19.33
N LYS A 110 -42.06 -5.10 20.21
CA LYS A 110 -43.19 -5.42 21.08
C LYS A 110 -44.35 -4.49 20.71
N PRO A 111 -45.48 -5.02 20.22
CA PRO A 111 -46.77 -4.39 20.43
C PRO A 111 -47.33 -4.82 21.79
N ILE A 112 -47.91 -3.86 22.51
CA ILE A 112 -49.22 -3.84 23.20
C ILE A 112 -49.27 -2.47 23.90
#